data_AF-A0A9X1FY10-F1
#
_entry.id   AF-A0A9X1FY10-F1
#
_cell.length_a   1.000
_cell.length_b   1.000
_cell.length_c   1.000
_cell.angle_alpha   90.00
_cell.angle_beta   90.00
_cell.angle_gamma   90.00
#
_symmetry.space_group_name_H-M   'P 1'
#
loop_
_entity.id
_entity.type
_entity.pdbx_description
1 polymer ?
#
loop_
_entity_poly.entity_id
_entity_poly.type
_entity_poly.pdbx_seq_one_letter_code
_entity_poly.pdbx_strand_id
1 'polypeptide(L)'
;MILYKTIALKFGHHLKNEKPVDMLGPDGQLVLSEEICQYWQGVLGDLSSARIYLLDHNAANYLDSLRMDVQGMPWEDRPESDIQDYVRDIELPRDLIWIEYDDRKLWEDRCARRITTLDEEELSNRHQRGFLFDNRSSDKLSVRLFSAMTDTIFFDAPFVLEISKSQDGRPDFNSASWQLQRTVLAGLMRAGLLPSEASLREHFEEHKGHLTYEMVIGFMLFAALAAREDDLMSQEVASLSASQAKTARKFGKAWMTEVLKSHVTIRIGPAGERHLIEQKARLRFEQAQSASRAAPTEHWVAEHERRYADGKVVRVRAHKRGQPASRDLPTRVVGPRMKG
;
A
#
# COMPACT_ATOMS: atom_id res chain seq x y z
N MET A 1 1.71 17.48 0.66
CA MET A 1 0.25 17.71 0.60
C MET A 1 -0.49 16.69 1.49
N ILE A 2 -1.75 16.92 1.88
CA ILE A 2 -2.64 15.89 2.45
C ILE A 2 -3.84 15.69 1.49
N LEU A 3 -3.91 14.53 0.84
CA LEU A 3 -4.80 14.23 -0.28
C LEU A 3 -6.28 14.33 0.08
N TYR A 4 -6.75 13.72 1.19
CA TYR A 4 -8.19 13.81 1.53
C TYR A 4 -8.64 15.25 1.79
N LYS A 5 -7.75 16.10 2.32
CA LYS A 5 -8.02 17.54 2.49
C LYS A 5 -8.12 18.23 1.13
N THR A 6 -7.23 17.91 0.20
CA THR A 6 -7.26 18.44 -1.17
C THR A 6 -8.54 18.03 -1.89
N ILE A 7 -8.96 16.77 -1.77
CA ILE A 7 -10.23 16.27 -2.33
C ILE A 7 -11.41 17.05 -1.75
N ALA A 8 -11.48 17.16 -0.42
CA ALA A 8 -12.55 17.89 0.26
C ALA A 8 -12.64 19.36 -0.16
N LEU A 9 -11.49 20.01 -0.34
CA LEU A 9 -11.40 21.40 -0.79
C LEU A 9 -11.86 21.55 -2.25
N LYS A 10 -11.42 20.66 -3.15
CA LYS A 10 -11.78 20.72 -4.57
C LYS A 10 -13.25 20.42 -4.80
N PHE A 11 -13.75 19.29 -4.31
CA PHE A 11 -15.14 18.92 -4.55
C PHE A 11 -16.13 19.85 -3.84
N GLY A 12 -15.78 20.34 -2.66
CA GLY A 12 -16.59 21.38 -2.03
C GLY A 12 -16.56 22.72 -2.78
N HIS A 13 -15.43 23.07 -3.42
CA HIS A 13 -15.37 24.23 -4.31
C HIS A 13 -16.22 24.02 -5.58
N HIS A 14 -16.08 22.86 -6.24
CA HIS A 14 -16.85 22.52 -7.44
C HIS A 14 -18.36 22.59 -7.17
N LEU A 15 -18.82 21.97 -6.08
CA LEU A 15 -20.25 22.01 -5.72
C LEU A 15 -20.79 23.42 -5.42
N LYS A 16 -19.95 24.33 -4.90
CA LYS A 16 -20.39 25.69 -4.59
C LYS A 16 -20.38 26.62 -5.81
N ASN A 17 -19.38 26.46 -6.68
CA ASN A 17 -19.01 27.49 -7.66
C ASN A 17 -19.14 27.04 -9.11
N GLU A 18 -19.18 25.73 -9.37
CA GLU A 18 -19.13 25.19 -10.72
C GLU A 18 -20.46 24.57 -11.12
N LYS A 19 -20.78 24.71 -12.41
CA LYS A 19 -21.90 24.02 -13.04
C LYS A 19 -21.28 23.04 -14.04
N PRO A 20 -21.19 21.74 -13.72
CA PRO A 20 -20.71 20.78 -14.69
C PRO A 20 -21.62 20.81 -15.91
N VAL A 21 -21.03 20.59 -17.08
CA VAL A 21 -21.76 20.36 -18.32
C VAL A 21 -21.80 18.88 -18.59
N ASP A 22 -22.83 18.44 -19.30
CA ASP A 22 -22.97 17.04 -19.70
C ASP A 22 -21.76 16.61 -20.54
N MET A 23 -21.34 15.36 -20.37
CA MET A 23 -20.13 14.81 -20.99
C MET A 23 -20.44 13.46 -21.63
N LEU A 24 -19.76 13.09 -22.70
CA LEU A 24 -19.83 11.72 -23.21
C LEU A 24 -19.03 10.79 -22.29
N GLY A 25 -19.66 9.71 -21.85
CA GLY A 25 -19.08 8.65 -21.06
C GLY A 25 -18.32 7.62 -21.90
N PRO A 26 -17.61 6.69 -21.24
CA PRO A 26 -16.83 5.64 -21.91
C PRO A 26 -17.70 4.65 -22.71
N ASP A 27 -18.99 4.57 -22.41
CA ASP A 27 -19.99 3.74 -23.08
C ASP A 27 -20.70 4.46 -24.24
N GLY A 28 -20.27 5.69 -24.57
CA GLY A 28 -20.90 6.55 -25.56
C GLY A 28 -22.23 7.17 -25.10
N GLN A 29 -22.69 6.88 -23.89
CA GLN A 29 -23.86 7.51 -23.31
C GLN A 29 -23.47 8.83 -22.62
N LEU A 30 -24.44 9.73 -22.48
CA LEU A 30 -24.23 11.00 -21.82
C LEU A 30 -24.18 10.79 -20.29
N VAL A 31 -23.13 11.31 -19.66
CA VAL A 31 -23.03 11.52 -18.21
C VAL A 31 -23.60 12.90 -17.91
N LEU A 32 -24.69 12.93 -17.17
CA LEU A 32 -25.39 14.18 -16.87
C LEU A 32 -24.63 15.03 -15.84
N SER A 33 -24.75 16.34 -15.96
CA SER A 33 -24.26 17.31 -14.98
C SER A 33 -24.72 17.01 -13.55
N GLU A 34 -25.95 16.50 -13.37
CA GLU A 34 -26.47 16.08 -12.07
C GLU A 34 -25.72 14.86 -11.50
N GLU A 35 -25.40 13.86 -12.34
CA GLU A 35 -24.63 12.68 -11.93
C GLU A 35 -23.23 13.08 -11.43
N ILE A 36 -22.61 14.08 -12.09
CA ILE A 36 -21.31 14.63 -11.69
C ILE A 36 -21.40 15.30 -10.31
N CYS A 37 -22.44 16.11 -10.08
CA CYS A 37 -22.68 16.74 -8.78
C CYS A 37 -22.95 15.70 -7.67
N GLN A 38 -23.81 14.70 -7.95
CA GLN A 38 -24.11 13.61 -7.02
C GLN A 38 -22.84 12.82 -6.67
N TYR A 39 -21.98 12.59 -7.66
CA TYR A 39 -20.70 11.93 -7.44
C TYR A 39 -19.79 12.72 -6.50
N TRP A 40 -19.59 14.02 -6.73
CA TRP A 40 -18.79 14.87 -5.83
C TRP A 40 -19.38 14.92 -4.42
N GLN A 41 -20.70 15.01 -4.29
CA GLN A 41 -21.39 14.93 -2.99
C GLN A 41 -21.17 13.59 -2.30
N GLY A 42 -21.23 12.49 -3.05
CA GLY A 42 -20.98 11.13 -2.56
C GLY A 42 -19.58 10.99 -1.98
N VAL A 43 -18.55 11.44 -2.71
CA VAL A 43 -17.16 11.39 -2.21
C VAL A 43 -16.97 12.25 -0.95
N LEU A 44 -17.55 13.46 -0.89
CA LEU A 44 -17.51 14.26 0.33
C LEU A 44 -18.25 13.59 1.50
N GLY A 45 -19.40 12.98 1.23
CA GLY A 45 -20.19 12.23 2.20
C GLY A 45 -19.41 11.06 2.77
N ASP A 46 -18.73 10.30 1.91
CA ASP A 46 -17.86 9.19 2.30
C ASP A 46 -16.70 9.70 3.16
N LEU A 47 -15.96 10.71 2.72
CA LEU A 47 -14.85 11.29 3.50
C LEU A 47 -15.31 11.85 4.85
N SER A 48 -16.53 12.40 4.94
CA SER A 48 -17.09 12.94 6.18
C SER A 48 -17.46 11.87 7.21
N SER A 49 -17.71 10.65 6.74
CA SER A 49 -18.15 9.49 7.52
C SER A 49 -17.00 8.51 7.79
N ALA A 50 -15.95 8.56 6.97
CA ALA A 50 -14.80 7.68 7.05
C ALA A 50 -13.94 7.94 8.29
N ARG A 51 -13.37 6.87 8.84
CA ARG A 51 -12.22 6.98 9.74
C ARG A 51 -10.97 7.24 8.91
N ILE A 52 -10.37 8.42 9.08
CA ILE A 52 -9.19 8.85 8.32
C ILE A 52 -7.91 8.42 9.04
N TYR A 53 -7.09 7.59 8.42
CA TYR A 53 -5.73 7.25 8.85
C TYR A 53 -4.70 7.89 7.91
N LEU A 54 -3.77 8.66 8.47
CA LEU A 54 -2.62 9.19 7.76
C LEU A 54 -1.37 8.50 8.27
N LEU A 55 -0.72 7.73 7.41
CA LEU A 55 0.52 7.04 7.76
C LEU A 55 1.68 8.02 7.56
N ASP A 56 2.56 8.13 8.56
CA ASP A 56 3.89 8.65 8.28
C ASP A 56 4.68 7.66 7.40
N HIS A 57 5.75 8.15 6.77
CA HIS A 57 6.52 7.35 5.83
C HIS A 57 7.13 6.10 6.46
N ASN A 58 7.57 6.15 7.72
CA ASN A 58 8.16 5.00 8.40
C ASN A 58 7.11 3.94 8.74
N ALA A 59 5.91 4.35 9.16
CA ALA A 59 4.79 3.45 9.38
C ALA A 59 4.37 2.78 8.06
N ALA A 60 4.29 3.54 6.96
CA ALA A 60 4.00 2.98 5.64
C ALA A 60 5.07 1.98 5.19
N ASN A 61 6.36 2.29 5.40
CA ASN A 61 7.47 1.40 5.07
C ASN A 61 7.47 0.11 5.91
N TYR A 62 7.18 0.21 7.20
CA TYR A 62 7.00 -0.94 8.08
C TYR A 62 5.81 -1.82 7.65
N LEU A 63 4.66 -1.23 7.38
CA LEU A 63 3.50 -1.98 6.88
C LEU A 63 3.77 -2.64 5.53
N ASP A 64 4.53 -1.97 4.65
CA ASP A 64 4.98 -2.55 3.39
C ASP A 64 6.00 -3.67 3.58
N SER A 65 6.84 -3.65 4.63
CA SER A 65 7.71 -4.81 4.93
C SER A 65 6.90 -6.02 5.41
N LEU A 66 5.89 -5.82 6.25
CA LEU A 66 4.97 -6.90 6.66
C LEU A 66 4.19 -7.46 5.47
N ARG A 67 3.72 -6.57 4.57
CA ARG A 67 3.03 -6.96 3.33
C ARG A 67 3.87 -7.95 2.51
N MET A 68 5.19 -7.80 2.49
CA MET A 68 6.08 -8.69 1.74
C MET A 68 6.17 -10.10 2.35
N ASP A 69 5.97 -10.24 3.66
CA ASP A 69 5.89 -11.56 4.28
C ASP A 69 4.64 -12.30 3.81
N VAL A 70 3.57 -11.57 3.50
CA VAL A 70 2.30 -12.09 2.97
C VAL A 70 2.34 -12.31 1.46
N GLN A 71 2.54 -11.24 0.67
CA GLN A 71 2.49 -11.28 -0.80
C GLN A 71 3.78 -11.81 -1.44
N GLY A 72 4.85 -11.97 -0.67
CA GLY A 72 6.16 -12.29 -1.20
C GLY A 72 6.90 -11.09 -1.78
N MET A 73 8.14 -11.37 -2.18
CA MET A 73 8.94 -10.39 -2.92
C MET A 73 8.36 -10.22 -4.34
N PRO A 74 8.55 -9.07 -5.01
CA PRO A 74 8.01 -8.86 -6.36
C PRO A 74 8.48 -9.85 -7.44
N TRP A 75 9.59 -10.56 -7.18
CA TRP A 75 10.14 -11.61 -8.06
C TRP A 75 9.74 -13.02 -7.64
N GLU A 76 8.97 -13.17 -6.57
CA GLU A 76 8.39 -14.46 -6.16
C GLU A 76 7.03 -14.64 -6.83
N ASP A 77 6.82 -15.82 -7.41
CA ASP A 77 5.49 -16.23 -7.88
C ASP A 77 4.75 -16.87 -6.70
N ARG A 78 3.95 -16.06 -6.00
CA ARG A 78 3.07 -16.54 -4.92
C ARG A 78 1.64 -16.58 -5.41
N PRO A 79 0.90 -17.66 -5.11
CA PRO A 79 -0.50 -17.74 -5.52
C PRO A 79 -1.31 -16.68 -4.75
N GLU A 80 -2.25 -16.04 -5.46
CA GLU A 80 -3.14 -15.02 -4.86
C GLU A 80 -3.96 -15.57 -3.67
N SER A 81 -4.12 -16.90 -3.58
CA SER A 81 -4.75 -17.59 -2.44
C SER A 81 -4.07 -17.30 -1.11
N ASP A 82 -2.74 -17.17 -1.07
CA ASP A 82 -1.99 -16.93 0.18
C ASP A 82 -2.28 -15.53 0.73
N ILE A 83 -2.50 -14.58 -0.17
CA ILE A 83 -2.90 -13.20 0.14
C ILE A 83 -4.34 -13.18 0.63
N GLN A 84 -5.22 -13.90 -0.08
CA GLN A 84 -6.62 -14.02 0.27
C GLN A 84 -6.79 -14.61 1.67
N ASP A 85 -6.10 -15.69 2.00
CA ASP A 85 -6.20 -16.35 3.30
C ASP A 85 -5.82 -15.39 4.43
N TYR A 86 -4.75 -14.62 4.26
CA TYR A 86 -4.35 -13.63 5.25
C TYR A 86 -5.39 -12.51 5.39
N VAL A 87 -5.80 -11.92 4.26
CA VAL A 87 -6.67 -10.74 4.27
C VAL A 87 -8.09 -11.07 4.75
N ARG A 88 -8.56 -12.29 4.51
CA ARG A 88 -9.89 -12.76 4.90
C ARG A 88 -10.11 -12.75 6.41
N ASP A 89 -9.06 -12.94 7.20
CA ASP A 89 -9.13 -13.01 8.66
C ASP A 89 -9.04 -11.64 9.35
N ILE A 90 -8.88 -10.56 8.58
CA ILE A 90 -8.66 -9.23 9.13
C ILE A 90 -9.99 -8.52 9.39
N GLU A 91 -10.21 -8.14 10.64
CA GLU A 91 -11.33 -7.29 11.02
C GLU A 91 -11.02 -5.81 10.72
N LEU A 92 -11.91 -5.17 9.96
CA LEU A 92 -11.80 -3.73 9.70
C LEU A 92 -12.17 -2.94 10.96
N PRO A 93 -11.39 -1.91 11.36
CA PRO A 93 -11.66 -1.14 12.57
C PRO A 93 -12.94 -0.28 12.48
N ARG A 94 -13.45 -0.01 11.26
CA ARG A 94 -14.70 0.70 10.96
C ARG A 94 -15.24 0.27 9.61
N ASP A 95 -16.51 0.54 9.37
CA ASP A 95 -17.17 0.19 8.10
C ASP A 95 -16.73 1.07 6.93
N LEU A 96 -16.20 2.27 7.18
CA LEU A 96 -15.69 3.15 6.14
C LEU A 96 -14.37 3.76 6.61
N ILE A 97 -13.31 3.52 5.83
CA ILE A 97 -11.95 3.85 6.23
C ILE A 97 -11.21 4.49 5.06
N TRP A 98 -10.56 5.61 5.33
CA TRP A 98 -9.58 6.21 4.44
C TRP A 98 -8.17 5.97 4.98
N ILE A 99 -7.26 5.52 4.12
CA ILE A 99 -5.83 5.39 4.44
C ILE A 99 -5.05 6.18 3.41
N GLU A 100 -4.13 7.01 3.87
CA GLU A 100 -3.27 7.80 2.99
C GLU A 100 -1.82 7.77 3.44
N TYR A 101 -0.92 7.73 2.47
CA TYR A 101 0.52 7.77 2.67
C TYR A 101 1.22 8.45 1.47
N ASP A 102 2.51 8.74 1.66
CA ASP A 102 3.38 9.29 0.62
C ASP A 102 3.95 8.14 -0.24
N ASP A 103 3.43 7.95 -1.45
CA ASP A 103 3.87 6.86 -2.35
C ASP A 103 5.33 7.05 -2.75
N ARG A 104 5.74 8.28 -3.05
CA ARG A 104 7.13 8.54 -3.43
C ARG A 104 8.10 8.10 -2.35
N LYS A 105 7.85 8.48 -1.09
CA LYS A 105 8.69 8.06 0.03
C LYS A 105 8.71 6.54 0.20
N LEU A 106 7.56 5.90 0.06
CA LEU A 106 7.48 4.44 0.12
C LEU A 106 8.30 3.76 -0.98
N TRP A 107 8.27 4.28 -2.20
CA TRP A 107 9.05 3.75 -3.32
C TRP A 107 10.54 4.05 -3.20
N GLU A 108 10.93 5.21 -2.67
CA GLU A 108 12.32 5.50 -2.27
C GLU A 108 12.83 4.44 -1.26
N ASP A 109 12.02 4.07 -0.27
CA ASP A 109 12.35 3.01 0.69
C ASP A 109 12.37 1.61 0.06
N ARG A 110 11.53 1.34 -0.95
CA ARG A 110 11.59 0.10 -1.74
C ARG A 110 12.90 0.03 -2.55
N CYS A 111 13.35 1.12 -3.16
CA CYS A 111 14.65 1.21 -3.82
C CYS A 111 15.79 0.99 -2.80
N ALA A 112 15.72 1.60 -1.63
CA ALA A 112 16.71 1.41 -0.56
C ALA A 112 16.80 -0.05 -0.07
N ARG A 113 15.67 -0.76 -0.06
CA ARG A 113 15.56 -2.20 0.23
C ARG A 113 15.87 -3.11 -0.97
N ARG A 114 16.19 -2.55 -2.14
CA ARG A 114 16.46 -3.25 -3.40
C ARG A 114 15.30 -4.12 -3.89
N ILE A 115 14.08 -3.67 -3.60
CA ILE A 115 12.84 -4.29 -4.05
C ILE A 115 12.54 -3.88 -5.50
N THR A 116 12.98 -2.68 -5.88
CA THR A 116 12.83 -2.09 -7.22
C THR A 116 14.06 -1.25 -7.55
N THR A 117 14.20 -0.87 -8.82
CA THR A 117 15.32 -0.09 -9.35
C THR A 117 14.85 1.18 -10.04
N LEU A 118 13.71 1.73 -9.62
CA LEU A 118 13.19 2.98 -10.20
C LEU A 118 14.22 4.10 -10.07
N ASP A 119 14.34 4.91 -11.11
CA ASP A 119 15.21 6.07 -11.13
C ASP A 119 14.56 7.32 -10.50
N GLU A 120 15.30 8.42 -10.44
CA GLU A 120 14.83 9.67 -9.84
C GLU A 120 13.67 10.30 -10.62
N GLU A 121 13.63 10.13 -11.94
CA GLU A 121 12.55 10.65 -12.79
C GLU A 121 11.25 9.89 -12.52
N GLU A 122 11.30 8.55 -12.51
CA GLU A 122 10.17 7.69 -12.17
C GLU A 122 9.65 7.95 -10.75
N LEU A 123 10.55 8.17 -9.78
CA LEU A 123 10.18 8.53 -8.41
C LEU A 123 9.56 9.94 -8.32
N SER A 124 9.98 10.87 -9.16
CA SER A 124 9.48 12.25 -9.15
C SER A 124 8.01 12.35 -9.58
N ASN A 125 7.54 11.39 -10.38
CA ASN A 125 6.16 11.28 -10.85
C ASN A 125 5.22 10.64 -9.80
N ARG A 126 5.76 10.18 -8.66
CA ARG A 126 4.97 9.61 -7.56
C ARG A 126 4.63 10.67 -6.52
N HIS A 127 3.43 10.59 -5.96
CA HIS A 127 2.90 11.55 -4.98
C HIS A 127 2.03 10.84 -3.93
N GLN A 128 1.21 11.55 -3.16
CA GLN A 128 0.35 10.91 -2.16
C GLN A 128 -0.68 9.98 -2.81
N ARG A 129 -0.90 8.81 -2.19
CA ARG A 129 -1.96 7.86 -2.54
C ARG A 129 -2.94 7.73 -1.39
N GLY A 130 -4.21 7.57 -1.72
CA GLY A 130 -5.31 7.43 -0.79
C GLY A 130 -6.20 6.25 -1.16
N PHE A 131 -6.47 5.38 -0.20
CA PHE A 131 -7.37 4.24 -0.36
C PHE A 131 -8.61 4.46 0.48
N LEU A 132 -9.77 4.26 -0.13
CA LEU A 132 -11.05 4.26 0.56
C LEU A 132 -11.61 2.83 0.57
N PHE A 133 -11.62 2.23 1.75
CA PHE A 133 -12.22 0.93 2.02
C PHE A 133 -13.65 1.14 2.54
N ASP A 134 -14.62 0.63 1.78
CA ASP A 134 -16.05 0.73 2.10
C ASP A 134 -16.63 -0.66 2.33
N ASN A 135 -16.85 -0.96 3.61
CA ASN A 135 -17.35 -2.21 4.14
C ASN A 135 -18.80 -2.10 4.65
N ARG A 136 -19.49 -0.98 4.37
CA ARG A 136 -20.86 -0.72 4.84
C ARG A 136 -21.87 -1.71 4.26
N SER A 137 -21.62 -2.22 3.05
CA SER A 137 -22.51 -3.21 2.41
C SER A 137 -22.35 -4.57 3.08
N SER A 138 -23.45 -5.28 3.33
CA SER A 138 -23.40 -6.61 3.96
C SER A 138 -22.85 -7.70 3.04
N ASP A 139 -22.89 -7.48 1.73
CA ASP A 139 -22.58 -8.44 0.67
C ASP A 139 -21.25 -8.16 -0.04
N LYS A 140 -20.65 -6.97 0.12
CA LYS A 140 -19.39 -6.61 -0.54
C LYS A 140 -18.52 -5.66 0.26
N LEU A 141 -17.23 -5.70 -0.03
CA LEU A 141 -16.23 -4.70 0.31
C LEU A 141 -15.80 -3.99 -0.98
N SER A 142 -15.85 -2.67 -0.99
CA SER A 142 -15.38 -1.86 -2.13
C SER A 142 -14.09 -1.14 -1.77
N VAL A 143 -13.12 -1.12 -2.69
CA VAL A 143 -11.85 -0.40 -2.53
C VAL A 143 -11.67 0.57 -3.70
N ARG A 144 -11.36 1.83 -3.38
CA ARG A 144 -11.09 2.90 -4.34
C ARG A 144 -9.70 3.48 -4.11
N LEU A 145 -8.94 3.70 -5.19
CA LEU A 145 -7.62 4.34 -5.16
C LEU A 145 -7.68 5.74 -5.77
N PHE A 146 -7.25 6.72 -4.98
CA PHE A 146 -7.08 8.12 -5.35
C PHE A 146 -5.59 8.43 -5.38
N SER A 147 -5.15 9.17 -6.40
CA SER A 147 -3.72 9.46 -6.60
C SER A 147 -3.50 10.95 -6.79
N ALA A 148 -2.58 11.52 -6.05
CA ALA A 148 -2.13 12.87 -6.31
C ALA A 148 -1.29 12.93 -7.60
N MET A 149 -1.42 14.03 -8.34
CA MET A 149 -0.62 14.35 -9.52
C MET A 149 0.35 15.49 -9.27
N THR A 150 -0.02 16.40 -8.38
CA THR A 150 0.84 17.47 -7.87
C THR A 150 0.38 17.79 -6.45
N ASP A 151 1.01 18.76 -5.79
CA ASP A 151 0.56 19.26 -4.48
C ASP A 151 -0.85 19.89 -4.49
N THR A 152 -1.43 20.11 -5.67
CA THR A 152 -2.76 20.74 -5.82
C THR A 152 -3.69 20.01 -6.77
N ILE A 153 -3.25 18.95 -7.45
CA ILE A 153 -4.03 18.20 -8.44
C ILE A 153 -4.01 16.73 -8.04
N PHE A 154 -5.15 16.07 -8.20
CA PHE A 154 -5.29 14.64 -7.98
C PHE A 154 -6.13 14.03 -9.09
N PHE A 155 -5.90 12.74 -9.34
CA PHE A 155 -6.82 11.85 -10.02
C PHE A 155 -7.72 11.17 -9.01
N ASP A 156 -9.00 11.22 -9.33
CA ASP A 156 -10.03 10.48 -8.63
C ASP A 156 -9.92 8.97 -8.92
N ALA A 157 -10.81 8.14 -8.38
CA ALA A 157 -10.85 6.70 -8.58
C ALA A 157 -11.69 6.33 -9.83
N PRO A 158 -11.08 6.10 -11.02
CA PRO A 158 -11.80 5.72 -12.24
C PRO A 158 -12.37 4.30 -12.19
N PHE A 159 -11.79 3.44 -11.34
CA PHE A 159 -12.20 2.05 -11.19
C PHE A 159 -12.40 1.73 -9.71
N VAL A 160 -13.41 0.93 -9.42
CA VAL A 160 -13.73 0.45 -8.08
C VAL A 160 -13.56 -1.05 -8.06
N LEU A 161 -12.70 -1.55 -7.17
CA LEU A 161 -12.62 -2.97 -6.90
C LEU A 161 -13.75 -3.34 -5.95
N GLU A 162 -14.61 -4.28 -6.33
CA GLU A 162 -15.65 -4.85 -5.47
C GLU A 162 -15.33 -6.31 -5.19
N ILE A 163 -15.25 -6.66 -3.92
CA ILE A 163 -14.96 -8.01 -3.43
C ILE A 163 -16.22 -8.50 -2.72
N SER A 164 -16.84 -9.56 -3.22
CA SER A 164 -18.03 -10.12 -2.57
C SER A 164 -17.66 -10.71 -1.21
N LYS A 165 -18.62 -10.77 -0.30
CA LYS A 165 -18.46 -11.39 1.01
C LYS A 165 -19.03 -12.80 1.02
N SER A 166 -18.32 -13.74 1.64
CA SER A 166 -18.86 -15.06 1.95
C SER A 166 -19.95 -14.98 3.02
N GLN A 167 -20.63 -16.10 3.30
CA GLN A 167 -21.74 -16.17 4.26
C GLN A 167 -21.35 -15.77 5.69
N ASP A 168 -20.06 -15.88 6.04
CA ASP A 168 -19.47 -15.43 7.30
C ASP A 168 -19.14 -13.92 7.33
N GLY A 169 -19.46 -13.18 6.26
CA GLY A 169 -19.25 -11.74 6.14
C GLY A 169 -17.83 -11.33 5.74
N ARG A 170 -16.95 -12.29 5.41
CA ARG A 170 -15.54 -12.04 5.08
C ARG A 170 -15.33 -11.84 3.57
N PRO A 171 -14.39 -11.00 3.13
CA PRO A 171 -14.12 -10.80 1.70
C PRO A 171 -13.63 -12.08 1.00
N ASP A 172 -14.19 -12.39 -0.17
CA ASP A 172 -13.79 -13.47 -1.06
C ASP A 172 -13.17 -12.92 -2.35
N PHE A 173 -11.84 -12.90 -2.39
CA PHE A 173 -11.06 -12.34 -3.50
C PHE A 173 -11.18 -13.12 -4.80
N ASN A 174 -11.59 -14.40 -4.77
CA ASN A 174 -11.87 -15.18 -5.99
C ASN A 174 -13.09 -14.64 -6.75
N SER A 175 -13.94 -13.87 -6.06
CA SER A 175 -15.16 -13.27 -6.61
C SER A 175 -15.03 -11.76 -6.86
N ALA A 176 -13.79 -11.26 -6.94
CA ALA A 176 -13.53 -9.85 -7.17
C ALA A 176 -14.00 -9.40 -8.56
N SER A 177 -14.63 -8.23 -8.63
CA SER A 177 -15.09 -7.61 -9.86
C SER A 177 -14.67 -6.14 -9.91
N TRP A 178 -14.60 -5.60 -11.13
CA TRP A 178 -14.21 -4.20 -11.37
C TRP A 178 -15.40 -3.42 -11.89
N GLN A 179 -15.72 -2.31 -11.22
CA GLN A 179 -16.76 -1.37 -11.63
C GLN A 179 -16.12 -0.09 -12.19
N LEU A 180 -16.69 0.39 -13.29
CA LEU A 180 -16.26 1.62 -13.94
C LEU A 180 -16.94 2.82 -13.30
N GLN A 181 -16.15 3.80 -12.83
CA GLN A 181 -16.69 5.06 -12.37
C GLN A 181 -16.92 6.00 -13.56
N ARG A 182 -18.09 5.89 -14.19
CA ARG A 182 -18.46 6.59 -15.44
C ARG A 182 -18.18 8.09 -15.39
N THR A 183 -18.51 8.75 -14.28
CA THR A 183 -18.30 10.20 -14.09
C THR A 183 -16.83 10.59 -14.14
N VAL A 184 -15.96 9.81 -13.51
CA VAL A 184 -14.50 10.04 -13.48
C VAL A 184 -13.91 9.78 -14.86
N LEU A 185 -14.25 8.66 -15.48
CA LEU A 185 -13.76 8.29 -16.81
C LEU A 185 -14.17 9.31 -17.89
N ALA A 186 -15.42 9.77 -17.87
CA ALA A 186 -15.88 10.84 -18.77
C ALA A 186 -15.05 12.12 -18.61
N GLY A 187 -14.72 12.48 -17.36
CA GLY A 187 -13.84 13.61 -17.06
C GLY A 187 -12.42 13.42 -17.62
N LEU A 188 -11.83 12.23 -17.45
CA LEU A 188 -10.49 11.91 -17.98
C LEU A 188 -10.45 11.90 -19.51
N MET A 189 -11.48 11.33 -20.16
CA MET A 189 -11.64 11.35 -21.62
C MET A 189 -11.76 12.79 -22.13
N ARG A 190 -12.59 13.62 -21.48
CA ARG A 190 -12.74 15.04 -21.83
C ARG A 190 -11.45 15.83 -21.66
N ALA A 191 -10.62 15.48 -20.67
CA ALA A 191 -9.31 16.10 -20.46
C ALA A 191 -8.26 15.64 -21.48
N GLY A 192 -8.60 14.72 -22.40
CA GLY A 192 -7.68 14.16 -23.39
C GLY A 192 -6.69 13.16 -22.82
N LEU A 193 -6.90 12.69 -21.58
CA LEU A 193 -6.01 11.74 -20.91
C LEU A 193 -6.30 10.29 -21.30
N LEU A 194 -7.52 10.01 -21.76
CA LEU A 194 -7.94 8.71 -22.26
C LEU A 194 -8.50 8.85 -23.69
N PRO A 195 -7.65 9.15 -24.69
CA PRO A 195 -8.10 9.49 -26.05
C PRO A 195 -8.58 8.29 -26.86
N SER A 196 -8.28 7.06 -26.42
CA SER A 196 -8.62 5.83 -27.14
C SER A 196 -8.96 4.69 -26.20
N GLU A 197 -9.64 3.66 -26.72
CA GLU A 197 -9.92 2.43 -25.97
C GLU A 197 -8.64 1.73 -25.50
N ALA A 198 -7.57 1.77 -26.31
CA ALA A 198 -6.26 1.27 -25.92
C ALA A 198 -5.69 2.02 -24.71
N SER A 199 -5.81 3.36 -24.68
CA SER A 199 -5.35 4.17 -23.54
C SER A 199 -6.16 3.89 -22.27
N LEU A 200 -7.48 3.68 -22.41
CA LEU A 200 -8.35 3.26 -21.30
C LEU A 200 -7.93 1.91 -20.72
N ARG A 201 -7.61 0.94 -21.60
CA ARG A 201 -7.17 -0.40 -21.19
C ARG A 201 -5.82 -0.39 -20.49
N GLU A 202 -4.86 0.37 -21.02
CA GLU A 202 -3.55 0.56 -20.38
C GLU A 202 -3.70 1.20 -19.00
N HIS A 203 -4.50 2.27 -18.91
CA HIS A 203 -4.80 2.92 -17.64
C HIS A 203 -5.49 1.98 -16.64
N PHE A 204 -6.39 1.11 -17.11
CA PHE A 204 -7.02 0.10 -16.27
C PHE A 204 -6.01 -0.91 -15.73
N GLU A 205 -5.13 -1.47 -16.56
CA GLU A 205 -4.14 -2.46 -16.09
C GLU A 205 -3.12 -1.85 -15.12
N GLU A 206 -2.66 -0.61 -15.36
CA GLU A 206 -1.80 0.11 -14.43
C GLU A 206 -2.51 0.37 -13.09
N HIS A 207 -3.75 0.87 -13.13
CA HIS A 207 -4.55 1.13 -11.94
C HIS A 207 -4.84 -0.16 -11.15
N LYS A 208 -5.22 -1.24 -11.85
CA LYS A 208 -5.46 -2.56 -11.28
C LYS A 208 -4.22 -3.07 -10.56
N GLY A 209 -3.05 -3.00 -11.20
CA GLY A 209 -1.78 -3.40 -10.61
C GLY A 209 -1.47 -2.62 -9.34
N HIS A 210 -1.62 -1.29 -9.37
CA HIS A 210 -1.40 -0.45 -8.20
C HIS A 210 -2.37 -0.72 -7.06
N LEU A 211 -3.67 -0.78 -7.35
CA LEU A 211 -4.68 -0.96 -6.31
C LEU A 211 -4.53 -2.32 -5.64
N THR A 212 -4.47 -3.41 -6.42
CA THR A 212 -4.40 -4.78 -5.88
C THR A 212 -3.12 -5.03 -5.10
N TYR A 213 -1.99 -4.47 -5.57
CA TYR A 213 -0.71 -4.61 -4.89
C TYR A 213 -0.66 -3.82 -3.59
N GLU A 214 -1.15 -2.57 -3.58
CA GLU A 214 -0.93 -1.67 -2.44
C GLU A 214 -2.08 -1.62 -1.43
N MET A 215 -3.30 -2.04 -1.80
CA MET A 215 -4.41 -2.12 -0.84
C MET A 215 -4.09 -3.03 0.35
N VAL A 216 -3.19 -4.00 0.16
CA VAL A 216 -2.74 -4.93 1.21
C VAL A 216 -2.01 -4.19 2.35
N ILE A 217 -1.41 -3.02 2.10
CA ILE A 217 -0.86 -2.15 3.16
C ILE A 217 -1.98 -1.73 4.14
N GLY A 218 -3.18 -1.46 3.63
CA GLY A 218 -4.33 -1.13 4.48
C GLY A 218 -4.76 -2.29 5.37
N PHE A 219 -4.73 -3.50 4.83
CA PHE A 219 -4.97 -4.71 5.61
C PHE A 219 -3.89 -4.98 6.66
N MET A 220 -2.61 -4.75 6.34
CA MET A 220 -1.52 -4.81 7.33
C MET A 220 -1.76 -3.80 8.47
N LEU A 221 -2.22 -2.59 8.16
CA LEU A 221 -2.57 -1.60 9.17
C LEU A 221 -3.66 -2.12 10.10
N PHE A 222 -4.72 -2.68 9.56
CA PHE A 222 -5.84 -3.18 10.36
C PHE A 222 -5.41 -4.31 11.29
N ALA A 223 -4.60 -5.26 10.78
CA ALA A 223 -4.02 -6.32 11.59
C ALA A 223 -3.14 -5.77 12.72
N ALA A 224 -2.23 -4.85 12.40
CA ALA A 224 -1.34 -4.23 13.39
C ALA A 224 -2.11 -3.45 14.47
N LEU A 225 -3.17 -2.72 14.09
CA LEU A 225 -4.04 -2.02 15.03
C LEU A 225 -4.83 -3.00 15.93
N ALA A 226 -5.23 -4.16 15.40
CA ALA A 226 -5.93 -5.19 16.15
C ALA A 226 -5.01 -5.93 17.14
N ALA A 227 -3.74 -6.16 16.75
CA ALA A 227 -2.73 -6.81 17.60
C ALA A 227 -2.38 -5.98 18.85
N ARG A 228 -2.52 -4.65 18.78
CA ARG A 228 -2.23 -3.70 19.88
C ARG A 228 -0.80 -3.79 20.42
N GLU A 229 0.15 -4.14 19.57
CA GLU A 229 1.57 -4.17 19.89
C GLU A 229 2.19 -2.75 19.86
N ASP A 230 3.43 -2.62 20.32
CA ASP A 230 4.19 -1.36 20.26
C ASP A 230 4.78 -1.08 18.86
N ASP A 231 4.24 -1.73 17.82
CA ASP A 231 4.65 -1.58 16.42
C ASP A 231 4.24 -0.24 15.82
N LEU A 232 3.05 0.24 16.19
CA LEU A 232 2.45 1.47 15.68
C LEU A 232 1.90 2.33 16.82
N MET A 233 2.10 3.63 16.72
CA MET A 233 1.50 4.61 17.59
C MET A 233 0.41 5.37 16.84
N SER A 234 -0.77 5.47 17.44
CA SER A 234 -1.90 6.21 16.87
C SER A 234 -2.19 7.48 17.69
N GLN A 235 -2.39 8.60 17.00
CA GLN A 235 -2.76 9.86 17.61
C GLN A 235 -3.88 10.51 16.81
N GLU A 236 -5.03 10.73 17.44
CA GLU A 236 -6.13 11.48 16.82
C GLU A 236 -5.89 12.99 16.96
N VAL A 237 -6.03 13.71 15.85
CA VAL A 237 -5.79 15.15 15.75
C VAL A 237 -6.94 15.79 14.96
N ALA A 238 -7.34 16.99 15.36
CA ALA A 238 -8.29 17.78 14.59
C ALA A 238 -7.72 18.10 13.20
N SER A 239 -8.51 17.90 12.15
CA SER A 239 -8.06 18.10 10.76
C SER A 239 -7.95 19.57 10.38
N LEU A 240 -8.70 20.43 11.08
CA LEU A 240 -8.63 21.87 10.97
C LEU A 240 -8.16 22.47 12.30
N SER A 241 -7.35 23.52 12.24
CA SER A 241 -7.10 24.37 13.40
C SER A 241 -8.37 25.13 13.78
N ALA A 242 -8.44 25.62 15.02
CA ALA A 242 -9.59 26.41 15.49
C ALA A 242 -9.82 27.67 14.62
N SER A 243 -8.75 28.33 14.15
CA SER A 243 -8.83 29.49 13.26
C SER A 243 -9.32 29.12 11.87
N GLN A 244 -8.89 27.98 11.31
CA GLN A 244 -9.37 27.47 10.03
C GLN A 244 -10.85 27.09 10.11
N ALA A 245 -11.27 26.38 11.15
CA ALA A 245 -12.68 26.02 11.36
C ALA A 245 -13.57 27.25 11.52
N LYS A 246 -13.13 28.27 12.30
CA LYS A 246 -13.84 29.55 12.42
C LYS A 246 -13.97 30.27 11.09
N THR A 247 -12.89 30.29 10.30
CA THR A 247 -12.87 30.90 8.96
C THR A 247 -13.82 30.18 8.00
N ALA A 248 -13.79 28.85 7.97
CA ALA A 248 -14.68 28.05 7.15
C ALA A 248 -16.17 28.35 7.45
N ARG A 249 -16.54 28.43 8.73
CA ARG A 249 -17.91 28.84 9.13
C ARG A 249 -18.24 30.25 8.67
N LYS A 250 -17.33 31.22 8.88
CA LYS A 250 -17.52 32.63 8.48
C LYS A 250 -17.81 32.79 6.99
N PHE A 251 -17.17 31.98 6.13
CA PHE A 251 -17.32 32.06 4.68
C PHE A 251 -18.32 31.05 4.11
N GLY A 252 -19.15 30.43 4.95
CA GLY A 252 -20.16 29.45 4.51
C GLY A 252 -19.55 28.28 3.75
N LYS A 253 -18.43 27.74 4.25
CA LYS A 253 -17.77 26.54 3.74
C LYS A 253 -18.06 25.34 4.65
N ALA A 254 -19.34 25.01 4.79
CA ALA A 254 -19.82 24.00 5.74
C ALA A 254 -19.17 22.62 5.52
N TRP A 255 -18.96 22.22 4.26
CA TRP A 255 -18.29 20.97 3.89
C TRP A 255 -16.89 20.85 4.54
N MET A 256 -16.16 21.96 4.71
CA MET A 256 -14.84 21.90 5.34
C MET A 256 -14.95 21.46 6.80
N THR A 257 -15.94 21.98 7.54
CA THR A 257 -16.14 21.61 8.94
C THR A 257 -16.82 20.26 9.13
N GLU A 258 -17.57 19.79 8.14
CA GLU A 258 -18.27 18.50 8.17
C GLU A 258 -17.38 17.34 7.73
N VAL A 259 -16.53 17.57 6.73
CA VAL A 259 -15.61 16.56 6.19
C VAL A 259 -14.30 16.55 6.98
N LEU A 260 -13.71 17.71 7.27
CA LEU A 260 -12.40 17.82 7.91
C LEU A 260 -12.51 17.94 9.43
N LYS A 261 -13.13 16.93 10.07
CA LYS A 261 -13.31 16.86 11.52
C LYS A 261 -12.02 16.49 12.24
N SER A 262 -11.60 15.24 12.11
CA SER A 262 -10.39 14.68 12.71
C SER A 262 -9.77 13.62 11.79
N HIS A 263 -8.52 13.28 12.08
CA HIS A 263 -7.81 12.17 11.47
C HIS A 263 -6.90 11.54 12.51
N VAL A 264 -6.53 10.28 12.28
CA VAL A 264 -5.55 9.57 13.09
C VAL A 264 -4.23 9.58 12.34
N THR A 265 -3.21 10.18 12.94
CA THR A 265 -1.84 9.99 12.49
C THR A 265 -1.33 8.67 13.04
N ILE A 266 -0.84 7.81 12.15
CA ILE A 266 -0.17 6.56 12.49
C ILE A 266 1.33 6.78 12.31
N ARG A 267 2.09 6.52 13.37
CA ARG A 267 3.55 6.59 13.39
C ARG A 267 4.12 5.23 13.71
N ILE A 268 5.34 4.98 13.26
CA ILE A 268 6.06 3.78 13.68
C ILE A 268 6.32 3.84 15.20
N GLY A 269 6.07 2.73 15.88
CA GLY A 269 6.38 2.53 17.28
C GLY A 269 7.73 1.82 17.46
N PRO A 270 8.19 1.66 18.72
CA PRO A 270 9.51 1.10 19.01
C PRO A 270 9.74 -0.30 18.46
N ALA A 271 8.74 -1.18 18.43
CA ALA A 271 8.90 -2.53 17.85
C ALA A 271 9.05 -2.51 16.34
N GLY A 272 8.22 -1.72 15.65
CA GLY A 272 8.33 -1.55 14.20
C GLY A 272 9.68 -0.95 13.80
N GLU A 273 10.19 0.00 14.58
CA GLU A 273 11.52 0.59 14.35
C GLU A 273 12.63 -0.46 14.49
N ARG A 274 12.56 -1.32 15.52
CA ARG A 274 13.50 -2.45 15.67
C ARG A 274 13.45 -3.39 14.48
N HIS A 275 12.25 -3.72 13.99
CA HIS A 275 12.06 -4.57 12.80
C HIS A 275 12.75 -3.97 11.56
N LEU A 276 12.54 -2.69 11.26
CA LEU A 276 13.18 -2.04 10.11
C LEU A 276 14.71 -1.97 10.26
N ILE A 277 15.22 -1.74 11.47
CA ILE A 277 16.66 -1.77 11.75
C ILE A 277 17.22 -3.17 11.50
N GLU A 278 16.55 -4.22 11.97
CA GLU A 278 16.95 -5.61 11.76
C GLU A 278 16.97 -5.95 10.26
N GLN A 279 15.92 -5.59 9.53
CA GLN A 279 15.83 -5.81 8.08
C GLN A 279 17.00 -5.13 7.34
N LYS A 280 17.31 -3.88 7.69
CA LYS A 280 18.43 -3.14 7.10
C LYS A 280 19.79 -3.76 7.46
N ALA A 281 19.96 -4.24 8.69
CA ALA A 281 21.17 -4.94 9.13
C ALA A 281 21.36 -6.24 8.35
N ARG A 282 20.29 -7.01 8.15
CA ARG A 282 20.29 -8.24 7.34
C ARG A 282 20.66 -7.96 5.89
N LEU A 283 20.09 -6.94 5.27
CA LEU A 283 20.42 -6.57 3.89
C LEU A 283 21.92 -6.21 3.75
N ARG A 284 22.48 -5.44 4.68
CA ARG A 284 23.92 -5.11 4.68
C ARG A 284 24.79 -6.34 4.85
N PHE A 285 24.37 -7.27 5.70
CA PHE A 285 25.07 -8.52 5.91
C PHE A 285 25.11 -9.39 4.63
N GLU A 286 23.96 -9.54 3.96
CA GLU A 286 23.86 -10.26 2.69
C GLU A 286 24.68 -9.57 1.57
N GLN A 287 24.76 -8.24 1.56
CA GLN A 287 25.66 -7.49 0.66
C GLN A 287 27.13 -7.77 0.94
N ALA A 288 27.54 -7.76 2.21
CA ALA A 288 28.91 -8.08 2.58
C ALA A 288 29.27 -9.51 2.15
N GLN A 289 28.34 -10.46 2.32
CA GLN A 289 28.54 -11.86 1.90
C GLN A 289 28.59 -12.07 0.38
N SER A 290 27.87 -11.27 -0.41
CA SER A 290 27.87 -11.40 -1.88
C SER A 290 29.03 -10.66 -2.54
N ALA A 291 29.46 -9.53 -1.96
CA ALA A 291 30.60 -8.75 -2.46
C ALA A 291 31.95 -9.38 -2.12
N SER A 292 32.04 -10.11 -1.02
CA SER A 292 33.19 -10.94 -0.72
C SER A 292 32.91 -12.36 -1.21
N ARG A 293 33.87 -13.02 -1.88
CA ARG A 293 33.89 -14.49 -1.93
C ARG A 293 34.14 -15.01 -0.51
N ALA A 294 33.23 -14.75 0.43
CA ALA A 294 33.44 -14.99 1.84
C ALA A 294 33.61 -16.49 2.05
N ALA A 295 34.69 -16.84 2.75
CA ALA A 295 34.92 -18.21 3.17
C ALA A 295 33.66 -18.73 3.88
N PRO A 296 33.22 -19.97 3.59
CA PRO A 296 32.01 -20.52 4.17
C PRO A 296 32.02 -20.34 5.69
N THR A 297 30.87 -20.02 6.27
CA THR A 297 30.65 -20.00 7.72
C THR A 297 31.18 -21.31 8.33
N GLU A 298 31.78 -21.24 9.53
CA GLU A 298 32.37 -22.41 10.19
C GLU A 298 31.45 -23.62 10.10
N HIS A 299 31.88 -24.65 9.36
CA HIS A 299 31.17 -25.90 9.22
C HIS A 299 32.14 -27.07 9.45
N TRP A 300 31.57 -28.20 9.86
CA TRP A 300 32.31 -29.44 10.00
C TRP A 300 32.53 -30.07 8.63
N VAL A 301 33.80 -30.30 8.28
CA VAL A 301 34.16 -31.13 7.15
C VAL A 301 34.26 -32.56 7.65
N ALA A 302 33.43 -33.45 7.12
CA ALA A 302 33.49 -34.88 7.45
C ALA A 302 34.78 -35.50 6.90
N GLU A 303 35.28 -36.53 7.59
CA GLU A 303 36.45 -37.26 7.15
C GLU A 303 36.19 -37.93 5.79
N HIS A 304 37.08 -37.70 4.83
CA HIS A 304 36.95 -38.28 3.49
C HIS A 304 38.33 -38.44 2.83
N GLU A 305 38.40 -39.35 1.86
CA GLU A 305 39.59 -39.55 1.03
C GLU A 305 39.45 -38.78 -0.28
N ARG A 306 40.49 -38.04 -0.66
CA ARG A 306 40.60 -37.41 -1.98
C ARG A 306 41.64 -38.16 -2.81
N ARG A 307 41.25 -38.56 -4.01
CA ARG A 307 42.12 -39.15 -5.02
C ARG A 307 42.42 -38.12 -6.09
N TYR A 308 43.69 -37.84 -6.33
CA TYR A 308 44.15 -36.90 -7.34
C TYR A 308 44.46 -37.62 -8.64
N ALA A 309 44.47 -36.89 -9.76
CA ALA A 309 44.69 -37.45 -11.10
C ALA A 309 46.11 -38.05 -11.29
N ASP A 310 47.04 -37.73 -10.40
CA ASP A 310 48.40 -38.30 -10.32
C ASP A 310 48.46 -39.62 -9.53
N GLY A 311 47.31 -40.15 -9.06
CA GLY A 311 47.23 -41.37 -8.27
C GLY A 311 47.46 -41.17 -6.77
N LYS A 312 47.73 -39.94 -6.31
CA LYS A 312 47.92 -39.65 -4.89
C LYS A 312 46.57 -39.73 -4.15
N VAL A 313 46.55 -40.45 -3.03
CA VAL A 313 45.40 -40.53 -2.13
C VAL A 313 45.73 -39.78 -0.84
N VAL A 314 44.89 -38.81 -0.48
CA VAL A 314 45.02 -38.03 0.76
C VAL A 314 43.77 -38.23 1.61
N ARG A 315 43.96 -38.66 2.85
CA ARG A 315 42.89 -38.77 3.84
C ARG A 315 42.76 -37.45 4.61
N VAL A 316 41.65 -36.76 4.38
CA VAL A 316 41.33 -35.50 5.07
C VAL A 316 40.59 -35.84 6.35
N ARG A 317 41.23 -35.62 7.51
CA ARG A 317 40.59 -35.82 8.82
C ARG A 317 39.50 -34.78 9.06
N ALA A 318 38.52 -35.15 9.88
CA ALA A 318 37.45 -34.24 10.26
C ALA A 318 38.02 -32.99 10.95
N HIS A 319 37.64 -31.82 10.47
CA HIS A 319 38.06 -30.53 11.03
C HIS A 319 37.00 -29.48 10.76
N LYS A 320 37.05 -28.39 11.52
CA LYS A 320 36.22 -27.22 11.26
C LYS A 320 36.88 -26.33 10.21
N ARG A 321 36.09 -25.85 9.25
CA ARG A 321 36.55 -24.97 8.17
C ARG A 321 35.62 -23.77 8.06
N GLY A 322 36.19 -22.58 7.96
CA GLY A 322 35.44 -21.33 7.86
C GLY A 322 35.80 -20.33 8.95
N GLN A 323 35.11 -19.19 8.96
CA GLN A 323 35.21 -18.22 10.06
C GLN A 323 34.10 -18.47 11.09
N PRO A 324 34.39 -18.32 12.40
CA PRO A 324 33.38 -18.44 13.44
C PRO A 324 32.25 -17.44 13.20
N ALA A 325 31.01 -17.87 13.42
CA ALA A 325 29.85 -17.00 13.28
C ALA A 325 30.00 -15.79 14.23
N SER A 326 29.76 -14.59 13.71
CA SER A 326 29.75 -13.39 14.56
C SER A 326 28.63 -13.52 15.59
N ARG A 327 28.94 -13.19 16.85
CA ARG A 327 27.95 -13.14 17.94
C ARG A 327 26.99 -11.96 17.82
N ASP A 328 27.33 -10.99 16.98
CA ASP A 328 26.55 -9.76 16.77
C ASP A 328 25.59 -9.86 15.57
N LEU A 329 25.49 -11.06 14.97
CA LEU A 329 24.59 -11.34 13.84
C LEU A 329 23.46 -12.29 14.27
N PRO A 330 22.24 -12.14 13.73
CA PRO A 330 21.14 -13.04 14.03
C PRO A 330 21.52 -14.48 13.70
N THR A 331 21.34 -15.37 14.68
CA THR A 331 21.55 -16.80 14.45
C THR A 331 20.41 -17.30 13.58
N ARG A 332 20.73 -17.92 12.44
CA ARG A 332 19.74 -18.53 11.55
C ARG A 332 18.96 -19.59 12.35
N VAL A 333 17.72 -19.32 12.76
CA VAL A 333 16.82 -20.34 13.26
C VAL A 333 16.35 -21.13 12.04
N VAL A 334 17.15 -22.14 11.67
CA VAL A 334 16.72 -23.13 10.68
C VAL A 334 15.75 -24.05 11.42
N GLY A 335 14.47 -23.96 11.08
CA GLY A 335 13.47 -24.93 11.55
C GLY A 335 13.91 -26.36 11.23
N PRO A 336 13.37 -27.38 11.94
CA PRO A 336 13.82 -28.75 11.79
C PRO A 336 13.72 -29.19 10.33
N ARG A 337 14.83 -29.66 9.76
CA ARG A 337 14.85 -30.35 8.47
C ARG A 337 13.88 -31.53 8.56
N MET A 338 12.81 -31.49 7.78
CA MET A 338 12.01 -32.69 7.52
C MET A 338 12.93 -33.72 6.84
N LYS A 339 13.09 -34.87 7.49
CA LYS A 339 13.76 -36.02 6.90
C LYS A 339 12.76 -36.64 5.91
N GLY A 340 13.03 -36.49 4.62
CA GLY A 340 12.54 -37.39 3.59
C GLY A 340 13.40 -38.65 3.54
#